data_AF-A0A9N9T1J7-F1
#
_entry.id   AF-A0A9N9T1J7-F1
#
_cell.length_a   1.000
_cell.length_b   1.000
_cell.length_c   1.000
_cell.angle_alpha   90.00
_cell.angle_beta   90.00
_cell.angle_gamma   90.00
#
_symmetry.space_group_name_H-M   'P 1'
#
loop_
_entity.id
_entity.type
_entity.pdbx_description
1 polymer ?
#
loop_
_entity_poly.entity_id
_entity_poly.type
_entity_poly.pdbx_seq_one_letter_code
_entity_poly.pdbx_strand_id
1 'polypeptide(L)'
;MTYAAEVWQITKKDRKRIEVVEIDFLKRACGVSKKDHIRNEDIRRRANTIYSSVDRIETRKLVWYGHVKRMNEDIWPKKALNYIPQQRRRRGRSSVAWEENVQHIMRDRPIKEDEWRQRL
;
A
#
# COMPACT_ATOMS: atom_id res chain seq x y z
N MET A 1 5.68 7.51 -8.41
CA MET A 1 5.00 7.61 -7.10
C MET A 1 5.04 6.33 -6.26
N THR A 2 5.04 5.13 -6.86
CA THR A 2 4.93 3.85 -6.08
C THR A 2 6.23 3.05 -5.94
N TYR A 3 7.36 3.56 -6.44
CA TYR A 3 8.66 2.89 -6.28
C TYR A 3 9.06 2.90 -4.80
N ALA A 4 9.53 1.77 -4.28
CA ALA A 4 9.90 1.53 -2.87
C ALA A 4 8.75 1.57 -1.82
N ALA A 5 7.51 1.91 -2.20
CA ALA A 5 6.38 1.94 -1.28
C ALA A 5 5.99 0.54 -0.74
N GLU A 6 6.49 -0.51 -1.38
CA GLU A 6 6.35 -1.93 -1.01
C GLU A 6 7.10 -2.27 0.30
N VAL A 7 8.24 -1.62 0.53
CA VAL A 7 9.15 -2.00 1.63
C VAL A 7 8.84 -1.20 2.91
N TRP A 8 8.16 -0.05 2.79
CA TRP A 8 7.95 0.85 3.92
C TRP A 8 6.57 0.72 4.57
N GLN A 9 6.52 1.09 5.85
CA GLN A 9 5.27 1.15 6.60
C GLN A 9 4.45 2.37 6.21
N ILE A 10 3.20 2.14 5.83
CA ILE A 10 2.26 3.22 5.49
C ILE A 10 1.39 3.44 6.72
N THR A 11 1.55 4.61 7.33
CA THR A 11 0.66 5.01 8.43
C THR A 11 -0.69 5.46 7.88
N LYS A 12 -1.73 5.49 8.73
CA LYS A 12 -3.03 6.07 8.36
C LYS A 12 -2.91 7.52 7.84
N LYS A 13 -1.94 8.28 8.36
CA LYS A 13 -1.66 9.65 7.92
C LYS A 13 -1.09 9.69 6.50
N ASP A 14 -0.17 8.78 6.19
CA ASP A 14 0.43 8.70 4.85
C ASP A 14 -0.57 8.19 3.82
N ARG A 15 -1.40 7.20 4.19
CA ARG A 15 -2.55 6.78 3.38
C ARG A 15 -3.44 7.96 3.02
N LYS A 16 -3.83 8.77 4.02
CA LYS A 16 -4.70 9.93 3.79
C LYS A 16 -4.06 10.97 2.88
N ARG A 17 -2.75 11.21 3.02
CA ARG A 17 -2.00 12.12 2.15
C ARG A 17 -1.98 11.64 0.70
N ILE A 18 -1.74 10.34 0.47
CA ILE A 18 -1.76 9.74 -0.86
C ILE A 18 -3.15 9.90 -1.49
N GLU A 19 -4.21 9.60 -0.75
CA GLU A 19 -5.59 9.77 -1.23
C GLU A 19 -5.91 11.23 -1.59
N VAL A 20 -5.47 12.19 -0.77
CA VAL A 20 -5.69 13.63 -1.04
C VAL A 20 -4.98 14.06 -2.31
N VAL A 21 -3.72 13.67 -2.50
CA VAL A 21 -2.94 13.99 -3.70
C VAL A 21 -3.56 13.35 -4.94
N GLU A 22 -3.99 12.09 -4.84
CA GLU A 22 -4.66 11.38 -5.93
C GLU A 22 -5.97 12.07 -6.33
N ILE A 23 -6.83 12.40 -5.37
CA ILE A 23 -8.09 13.10 -5.67
C ILE A 23 -7.85 14.49 -6.24
N ASP A 24 -6.85 15.24 -5.74
CA ASP A 24 -6.49 16.54 -6.29
C ASP A 24 -6.02 16.44 -7.74
N PHE A 25 -5.22 15.44 -8.06
CA PHE A 25 -4.81 15.12 -9.43
C PHE A 25 -6.01 14.78 -10.32
N LEU A 26 -6.89 13.88 -9.87
CA LEU A 26 -8.07 13.48 -10.64
C LEU A 26 -9.05 14.64 -10.87
N LYS A 27 -9.21 15.53 -9.90
CA LYS A 27 -10.03 16.75 -10.05
C LYS A 27 -9.50 17.63 -11.17
N ARG A 28 -8.20 17.90 -11.19
CA ARG A 28 -7.56 18.70 -12.24
C ARG A 28 -7.68 18.03 -13.61
N ALA A 29 -7.47 16.71 -13.68
CA ALA A 29 -7.61 15.95 -14.92
C ALA A 29 -9.06 15.97 -15.47
N CYS A 30 -10.07 15.94 -14.60
CA CYS A 30 -11.47 16.00 -14.97
C CYS A 30 -12.01 17.44 -15.13
N GLY A 31 -11.18 18.48 -14.96
CA GLY A 31 -11.61 19.88 -14.99
C GLY A 31 -12.58 20.29 -13.87
N VAL A 32 -12.59 19.55 -12.76
CA VAL A 32 -13.51 19.78 -11.63
C VAL A 32 -12.88 20.69 -10.59
N SER A 33 -13.62 21.73 -10.20
CA SER A 33 -13.23 22.66 -9.15
C SER A 33 -13.69 22.19 -7.76
N LYS A 34 -13.09 22.72 -6.70
CA LYS A 34 -13.60 22.47 -5.33
C LYS A 34 -14.98 23.07 -5.09
N LYS A 35 -15.38 24.09 -5.84
CA LYS A 35 -16.68 24.77 -5.73
C LYS A 35 -17.83 23.93 -6.27
N ASP A 36 -17.52 22.92 -7.07
CA ASP A 36 -18.53 22.07 -7.69
C ASP A 36 -19.13 21.08 -6.67
N HIS A 37 -18.55 20.99 -5.46
CA HIS A 37 -18.99 20.13 -4.35
C HIS A 37 -19.23 18.66 -4.74
N ILE A 38 -18.55 18.19 -5.79
CA ILE A 38 -18.66 16.82 -6.30
C ILE A 38 -18.00 15.84 -5.32
N ARG A 39 -18.66 14.71 -5.08
CA ARG A 39 -18.13 13.65 -4.20
C ARG A 39 -16.88 13.03 -4.81
N ASN A 40 -15.95 12.60 -3.94
CA ASN A 40 -14.71 11.96 -4.37
C ASN A 40 -14.97 10.65 -5.15
N GLU A 41 -16.05 9.94 -4.84
CA GLU A 41 -16.48 8.72 -5.53
C GLU A 41 -16.88 9.01 -6.99
N ASP A 42 -17.60 10.10 -7.23
CA ASP A 42 -18.01 10.52 -8.58
C ASP A 42 -16.81 10.92 -9.43
N ILE A 43 -15.82 11.59 -8.83
CA ILE A 43 -14.57 11.96 -9.51
C ILE A 43 -13.78 10.72 -9.91
N ARG A 44 -13.70 9.71 -9.03
CA ARG A 44 -13.06 8.43 -9.35
C ARG A 44 -13.79 7.69 -10.46
N ARG A 45 -15.14 7.71 -10.45
CA ARG A 45 -15.96 7.11 -11.51
C ARG A 45 -15.74 7.82 -12.86
N ARG A 46 -15.70 9.16 -12.88
CA ARG A 46 -15.41 9.95 -14.10
C ARG A 46 -14.01 9.68 -14.66
N ALA A 47 -13.03 9.50 -13.77
CA ALA A 47 -11.66 9.15 -14.16
C ALA A 47 -11.49 7.67 -14.57
N ASN A 48 -12.55 6.86 -14.51
CA ASN A 48 -12.54 5.41 -14.74
C ASN A 48 -11.50 4.67 -13.87
N THR A 49 -11.24 5.18 -12.67
CA THR A 49 -10.25 4.62 -11.74
C THR A 49 -10.96 3.72 -10.73
N ILE A 50 -10.89 2.41 -10.98
CA ILE A 50 -11.49 1.37 -10.11
C ILE A 50 -10.64 1.13 -8.85
N TYR A 51 -9.32 1.22 -8.98
CA TYR A 51 -8.38 0.95 -7.88
C TYR A 51 -7.65 2.22 -7.44
N SER A 52 -7.61 2.46 -6.13
CA SER A 52 -6.86 3.59 -5.59
C SER A 52 -5.34 3.36 -5.69
N SER A 53 -4.55 4.43 -5.63
CA SER A 53 -3.09 4.33 -5.55
C SER A 53 -2.65 3.57 -4.30
N VAL A 54 -3.41 3.68 -3.19
CA VAL A 54 -3.17 2.92 -1.97
C VAL A 54 -3.38 1.44 -2.22
N ASP A 55 -4.46 1.07 -2.92
CA ASP A 55 -4.77 -0.31 -3.28
C ASP A 55 -3.62 -0.94 -4.05
N ARG A 56 -3.06 -0.22 -5.04
CA ARG A 56 -1.91 -0.71 -5.82
C ARG A 56 -0.67 -0.92 -4.97
N ILE A 57 -0.46 -0.07 -3.96
CA ILE A 57 0.68 -0.22 -3.05
C ILE A 57 0.46 -1.44 -2.14
N GLU A 58 -0.74 -1.60 -1.59
CA GLU A 58 -1.11 -2.74 -0.76
C GLU A 58 -0.97 -4.06 -1.53
N THR A 59 -1.49 -4.16 -2.75
CA THR A 59 -1.30 -5.34 -3.62
C THR A 59 0.18 -5.65 -3.81
N ARG A 60 0.99 -4.65 -4.16
CA ARG A 60 2.43 -4.86 -4.37
C ARG A 60 3.18 -5.29 -3.11
N LYS A 61 2.82 -4.75 -1.93
CA LYS A 61 3.35 -5.19 -0.64
C LYS A 61 3.12 -6.68 -0.43
N LEU A 62 1.91 -7.14 -0.72
CA LEU A 62 1.54 -8.52 -0.54
C LEU A 62 2.23 -9.45 -1.54
N VAL A 63 2.38 -9.03 -2.80
CA VAL A 63 3.16 -9.77 -3.80
C VAL A 63 4.62 -9.92 -3.35
N TRP A 64 5.24 -8.83 -2.87
CA TRP A 64 6.59 -8.85 -2.34
C TRP A 64 6.70 -9.78 -1.12
N TYR A 65 5.74 -9.72 -0.19
CA TYR A 65 5.68 -10.61 0.96
C TYR A 65 5.63 -12.09 0.54
N GLY A 66 4.74 -12.44 -0.39
CA GLY A 66 4.63 -13.79 -0.92
C GLY A 66 5.92 -14.25 -1.61
N HIS A 67 6.54 -13.36 -2.39
CA HIS A 67 7.84 -13.64 -3.02
C HIS A 67 8.94 -13.93 -1.99
N VAL A 68 9.07 -13.09 -0.94
CA VAL A 68 10.05 -13.30 0.13
C VAL A 68 9.76 -14.58 0.93
N LYS A 69 8.50 -14.91 1.23
CA LYS A 69 8.17 -16.16 1.93
C LYS A 69 8.56 -17.41 1.13
N ARG A 70 8.48 -17.37 -0.21
CA ARG A 70 8.92 -18.45 -1.10
C ARG A 70 10.44 -18.58 -1.28
N MET A 71 11.22 -17.56 -0.90
CA MET A 71 12.68 -17.63 -0.98
C MET A 71 13.28 -18.63 0.02
N ASN A 72 14.50 -19.11 -0.25
CA ASN A 72 15.28 -19.90 0.71
C ASN A 72 15.61 -19.09 1.97
N GLU A 73 15.73 -19.76 3.11
CA GLU A 73 15.98 -19.13 4.41
C GLU A 73 17.35 -18.44 4.50
N ASP A 74 18.31 -18.87 3.68
CA ASP A 74 19.65 -18.31 3.67
C ASP A 74 19.75 -16.93 3.03
N ILE A 75 18.71 -16.53 2.29
CA ILE A 75 18.69 -15.30 1.52
C ILE A 75 18.37 -14.10 2.42
N TRP A 76 19.15 -13.03 2.28
CA TRP A 76 19.10 -11.81 3.11
C TRP A 76 17.68 -11.23 3.32
N PRO A 77 16.86 -11.03 2.27
CA PRO A 77 15.46 -10.62 2.42
C PRO A 77 14.63 -11.43 3.43
N LYS A 78 14.78 -12.76 3.45
CA LYS A 78 14.02 -13.64 4.36
C LYS A 78 14.56 -13.56 5.79
N LYS A 79 15.88 -13.49 5.94
CA LYS A 79 16.54 -13.22 7.24
C LYS A 79 16.11 -11.86 7.82
N ALA A 80 16.06 -10.82 7.00
CA ALA A 80 15.63 -9.49 7.41
C ALA A 80 14.14 -9.44 7.79
N LEU A 81 13.29 -10.20 7.10
CA LEU A 81 11.86 -10.31 7.42
C LEU A 81 11.64 -10.98 8.79
N ASN A 82 12.38 -12.06 9.07
CA ASN A 82 12.27 -12.82 10.33
C ASN A 82 12.99 -12.15 11.51
N TYR A 83 13.76 -11.08 11.26
CA TYR A 83 14.53 -10.41 12.30
C TYR A 83 13.63 -9.54 13.19
N ILE A 84 13.48 -9.93 14.45
CA ILE A 84 12.76 -9.17 15.46
C ILE A 84 13.79 -8.40 16.32
N PRO A 85 13.87 -7.06 16.22
CA PRO A 85 14.80 -6.29 17.05
C PRO A 85 14.36 -6.36 18.53
N GLN A 86 15.28 -6.73 19.42
CA GLN A 86 15.03 -6.81 20.87
C GLN A 86 14.78 -5.44 21.53
N GLN A 87 15.13 -4.33 20.88
CA GLN A 87 15.04 -3.01 21.48
C GLN A 87 13.65 -2.35 21.33
N ARG A 88 13.28 -1.58 22.36
CA ARG A 88 12.08 -0.73 22.37
C ARG A 88 12.10 0.24 21.18
N ARG A 89 11.01 0.28 20.41
CA ARG A 89 10.88 1.20 19.25
C ARG A 89 10.97 2.66 19.72
N ARG A 90 11.80 3.47 19.04
CA ARG A 90 11.93 4.90 19.31
C ARG A 90 10.62 5.64 18.99
N ARG A 91 10.35 6.71 19.72
CA ARG A 91 9.20 7.61 19.50
C ARG A 91 9.22 8.14 18.06
N GLY A 92 8.08 8.10 17.37
CA GLY A 92 7.95 8.51 15.97
C GLY A 92 8.03 7.37 14.93
N ARG A 93 8.53 6.19 15.32
CA ARG A 93 8.42 4.97 14.48
C ARG A 93 7.01 4.40 14.58
N SER A 94 6.52 3.80 13.49
CA SER A 94 5.24 3.07 13.51
C SER A 94 5.22 2.08 14.69
N SER A 95 4.12 2.08 15.44
CA SER A 95 3.90 1.12 16.53
C SER A 95 3.77 -0.31 16.01
N VAL A 96 3.24 -0.45 14.80
CA VAL A 96 2.92 -1.71 14.13
C VAL A 96 4.14 -2.20 13.33
N ALA A 97 4.46 -3.48 13.45
CA ALA A 97 5.56 -4.10 12.69
C ALA A 97 5.20 -4.20 11.20
N TRP A 98 6.20 -4.36 10.32
CA TRP A 98 5.90 -4.45 8.89
C TRP A 98 5.08 -5.70 8.54
N GLU A 99 5.40 -6.83 9.14
CA GLU A 99 4.65 -8.07 8.99
C GLU A 99 3.22 -7.96 9.55
N GLU A 100 3.04 -7.28 10.68
CA GLU A 100 1.72 -7.05 11.29
C GLU A 100 0.83 -6.17 10.40
N ASN A 101 1.40 -5.17 9.72
CA ASN A 101 0.68 -4.39 8.72
C ASN A 101 0.29 -5.24 7.50
N VAL A 102 1.17 -6.12 7.04
CA VAL A 102 0.85 -7.07 5.97
C VAL A 102 -0.28 -8.01 6.38
N GLN A 103 -0.26 -8.54 7.60
CA GLN A 103 -1.33 -9.39 8.12
C GLN A 103 -2.67 -8.63 8.19
N HIS A 104 -2.65 -7.36 8.59
CA HIS A 104 -3.86 -6.52 8.57
C HIS A 104 -4.38 -6.32 7.14
N ILE A 105 -3.51 -6.03 6.18
CA ILE A 105 -3.88 -5.90 4.76
C ILE A 105 -4.46 -7.22 4.23
N MET A 106 -3.84 -8.37 4.56
CA MET A 106 -4.34 -9.69 4.15
C MET A 106 -5.73 -10.00 4.73
N ARG A 107 -6.04 -9.52 5.94
CA ARG A 107 -7.37 -9.67 6.56
C ARG A 107 -8.41 -8.77 5.89
N ASP A 108 -8.06 -7.51 5.66
CA ASP A 108 -8.97 -6.51 5.09
C ASP A 108 -9.22 -6.76 3.60
N ARG A 109 -8.25 -7.37 2.92
CA ARG A 109 -8.30 -7.68 1.49
C ARG A 109 -7.62 -9.03 1.23
N PRO A 110 -8.38 -10.15 1.27
CA PRO A 110 -7.88 -11.40 0.72
C PRO A 110 -7.63 -11.18 -0.77
N ILE A 111 -6.37 -11.28 -1.17
CA ILE A 111 -5.98 -11.14 -2.57
C ILE A 111 -6.58 -12.31 -3.32
N LYS A 112 -7.20 -12.05 -4.47
CA LYS A 112 -7.56 -13.13 -5.38
C LYS A 112 -6.28 -13.83 -5.85
N GLU A 113 -6.33 -15.14 -5.86
CA GLU A 113 -5.31 -16.04 -6.37
C GLU A 113 -5.15 -15.92 -7.90
N ASP A 114 -5.13 -14.71 -8.46
CA ASP A 114 -4.73 -14.43 -9.85
C ASP A 114 -3.68 -13.30 -9.91
N GLU A 115 -3.59 -12.44 -8.88
CA GLU A 115 -2.60 -11.36 -8.82
C GLU A 115 -1.18 -11.84 -8.43
N TRP A 116 -1.05 -13.06 -7.89
CA TRP A 116 0.22 -13.67 -7.45
C TRP A 116 1.10 -14.16 -8.60
N ARG A 117 0.51 -14.50 -9.76
CA ARG A 117 1.23 -15.12 -10.89
C ARG A 117 1.94 -14.11 -11.80
N GLN A 118 1.56 -12.83 -11.76
CA GLN A 118 2.05 -11.84 -12.71
C GLN A 118 3.27 -11.09 -12.18
N ARG A 119 4.41 -11.78 -12.13
CA ARG A 119 5.77 -11.23 -12.26
C ARG A 119 6.77 -12.38 -12.35
N LEU A 120 6.79 -13.00 -13.53
CA LEU A 120 8.02 -13.50 -14.14
C LEU A 120 8.63 -12.34 -14.93
#